data_AF-A0A2E4B5J5-F1
#
_entry.id   AF-A0A2E4B5J5-F1
#
_cell.length_a   1.000
_cell.length_b   1.000
_cell.length_c   1.000
_cell.angle_alpha   90.00
_cell.angle_beta   90.00
_cell.angle_gamma   90.00
#
_symmetry.space_group_name_H-M   'P 1'
#
loop_
_entity.id
_entity.type
_entity.pdbx_description
1 polymer ?
#
loop_
_entity_poly.entity_id
_entity_poly.type
_entity_poly.pdbx_seq_one_letter_code
_entity_poly.pdbx_strand_id
1 'polypeptide(L)'
;MDLIIDACGWTAAVDANVNLDHALLPLVGRPTWLVPEGVREELGAIDLQRRGLLLALLDQRATVVEAPEEGLHPDDHIVDLAVQRRAATLTVDRGLKGRLIQAGCAVIEVVDGHRLRRIDP
;
A
#
# COMPACT_ATOMS: atom_id res chain seq x y z
N MET A 1 -2.33 -7.14 -12.47
CA MET A 1 -2.63 -5.78 -11.99
C MET A 1 -1.59 -5.39 -10.96
N ASP A 2 -1.45 -4.10 -10.70
CA ASP A 2 -0.51 -3.61 -9.71
C ASP A 2 -1.23 -3.35 -8.38
N LEU A 3 -0.50 -3.50 -7.28
CA LEU A 3 -0.91 -3.13 -5.93
C LEU A 3 0.09 -2.12 -5.39
N ILE A 4 -0.39 -0.91 -5.08
CA ILE A 4 0.41 0.12 -4.43
C ILE A 4 0.33 -0.09 -2.92
N ILE A 5 1.48 -0.09 -2.26
CA ILE A 5 1.59 -0.22 -0.81
C ILE A 5 1.72 1.18 -0.23
N ASP A 6 0.83 1.52 0.70
CA ASP A 6 0.94 2.69 1.59
C ASP A 6 1.56 2.26 2.93
N ALA A 7 2.22 3.20 3.64
CA ALA A 7 2.90 2.94 4.90
C ALA A 7 1.92 2.46 5.98
N CYS A 8 0.77 3.12 6.11
CA CYS A 8 -0.27 2.71 7.08
C CYS A 8 -0.84 1.34 6.73
N GLY A 9 -1.07 1.06 5.45
CA GLY A 9 -1.55 -0.23 4.97
C GLY A 9 -0.59 -1.38 5.24
N TRP A 10 0.69 -1.20 4.95
CA TRP A 10 1.74 -2.20 5.24
C TRP A 10 1.86 -2.46 6.74
N THR A 11 1.95 -1.39 7.51
CA THR A 11 2.07 -1.43 8.98
C THR A 11 0.90 -2.21 9.59
N ALA A 12 -0.33 -1.89 9.16
CA ALA A 12 -1.53 -2.59 9.62
C ALA A 12 -1.52 -4.08 9.25
N ALA A 13 -1.04 -4.44 8.05
CA ALA A 13 -0.97 -5.83 7.63
C ALA A 13 0.05 -6.64 8.42
N VAL A 14 1.21 -6.05 8.72
CA VAL A 14 2.25 -6.68 9.55
C VAL A 14 1.77 -6.83 10.99
N ASP A 15 1.17 -5.79 11.58
CA ASP A 15 0.64 -5.85 12.95
C ASP A 15 -0.44 -6.92 13.12
N ALA A 16 -1.26 -7.08 12.08
CA ALA A 16 -2.30 -8.09 11.99
C ALA A 16 -1.79 -9.49 11.60
N ASN A 17 -0.48 -9.65 11.39
CA ASN A 17 0.18 -10.87 10.92
C ASN A 17 -0.51 -11.49 9.68
N VAL A 18 -0.93 -10.63 8.74
CA VAL A 18 -1.65 -11.02 7.53
C VAL A 18 -0.67 -11.65 6.53
N ASN A 19 -0.97 -12.86 6.09
CA ASN A 19 -0.33 -13.42 4.90
C ASN A 19 -0.90 -12.74 3.65
N LEU A 20 -0.26 -11.65 3.22
CA LEU A 20 -0.71 -10.82 2.11
C LEU A 20 -0.82 -11.59 0.79
N ASP A 21 0.15 -12.44 0.44
CA ASP A 21 0.08 -13.23 -0.81
C ASP A 21 -1.15 -14.15 -0.84
N HIS A 22 -1.50 -14.76 0.30
CA HIS A 22 -2.70 -15.59 0.40
C HIS A 22 -3.98 -14.75 0.40
N ALA A 23 -4.02 -13.68 1.19
CA ALA A 23 -5.20 -12.85 1.38
C ALA A 23 -5.56 -12.01 0.13
N LEU A 24 -4.57 -11.62 -0.68
CA LEU A 24 -4.78 -10.88 -1.93
C LEU A 24 -5.27 -11.78 -3.07
N LEU A 25 -4.94 -13.08 -3.05
CA LEU A 25 -5.26 -14.02 -4.12
C LEU A 25 -6.75 -14.00 -4.54
N PRO A 26 -7.74 -14.08 -3.62
CA PRO A 26 -9.15 -14.00 -4.01
C PRO A 26 -9.64 -12.59 -4.37
N LEU A 27 -8.89 -11.53 -4.04
CA LEU A 27 -9.32 -10.13 -4.22
C LEU A 27 -8.79 -9.48 -5.49
N VAL A 28 -7.51 -9.75 -5.80
CA VAL A 28 -6.73 -9.11 -6.87
C VAL A 28 -5.80 -10.09 -7.59
N GLY A 29 -5.84 -11.38 -7.24
CA GLY A 29 -4.93 -12.39 -7.76
C GLY A 29 -3.52 -12.24 -7.20
N ARG A 30 -2.52 -12.35 -8.07
CA ARG A 30 -1.10 -12.18 -7.72
C ARG A 30 -0.60 -10.84 -8.28
N PRO A 31 -0.83 -9.72 -7.59
CA PRO A 31 -0.42 -8.42 -8.10
C PRO A 31 1.09 -8.24 -8.05
N THR A 32 1.61 -7.39 -8.94
CA THR A 32 2.93 -6.78 -8.79
C THR A 32 2.84 -5.73 -7.69
N TRP A 33 3.74 -5.76 -6.71
CA TRP A 33 3.71 -4.80 -5.62
C TRP A 33 4.59 -3.61 -5.96
N LEU A 34 4.04 -2.42 -5.78
CA LEU A 34 4.72 -1.15 -5.98
C LEU A 34 4.77 -0.41 -4.66
N VAL A 35 5.92 0.13 -4.30
CA VAL A 35 6.09 0.97 -3.11
C VAL A 35 6.66 2.30 -3.58
N PRO A 36 5.91 3.41 -3.47
CA PRO A 36 6.46 4.73 -3.72
C PRO A 36 7.66 5.01 -2.83
N GLU A 37 8.70 5.68 -3.35
CA GLU A 37 9.93 5.96 -2.60
C GLU A 37 9.66 6.68 -1.26
N GLY A 38 8.83 7.73 -1.28
CA GLY A 38 8.44 8.44 -0.04
C GLY A 38 7.75 7.53 0.99
N VAL A 39 6.98 6.53 0.54
CA VAL A 39 6.39 5.51 1.44
C VAL A 39 7.48 4.59 2.00
N ARG A 40 8.46 4.21 1.18
CA ARG A 40 9.57 3.36 1.63
C ARG A 40 10.43 4.05 2.68
N GLU A 41 10.67 5.35 2.51
CA GLU A 41 11.36 6.20 3.49
C GLU A 41 10.58 6.32 4.79
N GLU A 42 9.27 6.58 4.72
CA GLU A 42 8.39 6.64 5.87
C GLU A 42 8.42 5.32 6.66
N LEU A 43 8.28 4.19 5.97
CA LEU A 43 8.38 2.86 6.59
C LEU A 43 9.74 2.63 7.26
N GLY A 44 10.82 3.13 6.67
CA GLY A 44 12.15 3.10 7.29
C GLY A 44 12.22 3.91 8.58
N ALA A 45 11.67 5.12 8.58
CA ALA A 45 11.59 5.96 9.77
C ALA A 45 10.73 5.32 10.88
N ILE A 46 9.62 4.68 10.52
CA ILE A 46 8.76 3.96 11.46
C ILE A 46 9.51 2.75 12.05
N ASP A 47 10.19 1.92 11.25
CA ASP A 47 10.89 0.72 11.73
C ASP A 47 12.06 1.05 12.69
N LEU A 48 12.67 2.23 12.53
CA LEU A 48 13.66 2.75 13.49
C LEU A 48 13.06 3.00 14.89
N GLN A 49 11.80 3.42 14.96
CA GLN A 49 11.08 3.67 16.23
C GLN A 49 10.42 2.41 16.78
N ARG A 50 9.88 1.57 15.89
CA ARG A 50 9.17 0.32 16.22
C ARG A 50 9.64 -0.79 15.29
N ARG A 51 10.62 -1.57 15.76
CA ARG A 51 11.15 -2.72 15.02
C ARG A 51 10.03 -3.70 14.69
N GLY A 52 10.15 -4.35 13.53
CA GLY A 52 9.33 -5.50 13.17
C GLY A 52 8.40 -5.25 11.99
N LEU A 53 8.63 -4.22 11.18
CA LEU A 53 7.86 -3.97 9.97
C LEU A 53 8.23 -4.91 8.80
N LEU A 54 9.12 -5.88 9.00
CA LEU A 54 9.52 -6.85 7.98
C LEU A 54 9.95 -6.18 6.65
N LEU A 55 10.66 -5.05 6.72
CA LEU A 55 11.03 -4.27 5.54
C LEU A 55 11.86 -5.08 4.54
N ALA A 56 12.70 -6.01 5.00
CA ALA A 56 13.45 -6.91 4.13
C ALA A 56 12.53 -7.80 3.26
N LEU A 57 11.35 -8.17 3.75
CA LEU A 57 10.36 -8.92 2.97
C LEU A 57 9.67 -7.99 1.96
N LEU A 58 9.34 -6.77 2.36
CA LEU A 58 8.78 -5.77 1.45
C LEU A 58 9.74 -5.50 0.28
N ASP A 59 11.02 -5.27 0.58
CA ASP A 59 12.07 -4.99 -0.40
C ASP A 59 12.31 -6.16 -1.37
N GLN A 60 12.05 -7.40 -0.94
CA GLN A 60 12.12 -8.57 -1.82
C GLN A 60 10.89 -8.73 -2.70
N ARG A 61 9.71 -8.31 -2.23
CA ARG A 61 8.42 -8.59 -2.87
C ARG A 61 7.92 -7.46 -3.77
N ALA A 62 8.34 -6.23 -3.47
CA ALA A 62 7.88 -5.01 -4.13
C ALA A 62 8.99 -4.33 -4.93
N THR A 63 8.58 -3.59 -5.96
CA THR A 63 9.43 -2.68 -6.70
C THR A 63 9.24 -1.27 -6.16
N VAL A 64 10.33 -0.60 -5.80
CA VAL A 64 10.29 0.81 -5.40
C VAL A 64 10.08 1.67 -6.64
N VAL A 65 9.17 2.66 -6.55
CA VAL A 65 8.85 3.60 -7.62
C VAL A 65 9.19 5.01 -7.17
N GLU A 66 10.12 5.65 -7.87
CA GLU A 66 10.56 7.02 -7.61
C GLU A 66 9.42 8.01 -7.78
N ALA A 67 9.43 9.08 -6.97
CA ALA A 67 8.48 10.17 -7.15
C ALA A 67 8.82 10.97 -8.44
N PRO A 68 7.81 11.44 -9.19
CA PRO A 68 8.05 12.24 -10.38
C PRO A 68 8.68 13.61 -10.05
N GLU A 69 8.48 14.11 -8.83
CA GLU A 69 8.98 15.41 -8.36
C GLU A 69 9.47 15.30 -6.90
N GLU A 70 10.59 15.95 -6.59
CA GLU A 70 11.11 16.05 -5.22
C GLU A 70 10.12 16.81 -4.31
N GLY A 71 9.81 16.23 -3.15
CA GLY A 71 8.91 16.85 -2.16
C GLY A 71 7.41 16.69 -2.46
N LEU A 72 7.03 15.95 -3.51
CA LEU A 72 5.64 15.56 -3.73
C LEU A 72 5.12 14.78 -2.52
N HIS A 73 3.94 15.15 -2.03
CA HIS A 73 3.34 14.47 -0.88
C HIS A 73 3.09 12.98 -1.22
N PRO A 74 3.45 12.03 -0.34
CA PRO A 74 3.27 10.59 -0.60
C PRO A 74 1.85 10.23 -1.05
N ASP A 75 0.81 10.73 -0.38
CA ASP A 75 -0.58 10.51 -0.77
C ASP A 75 -0.92 11.00 -2.18
N ASP A 76 -0.37 12.14 -2.61
CA ASP A 76 -0.62 12.68 -3.95
C ASP A 76 0.00 11.77 -5.00
N HIS A 77 1.26 11.36 -4.77
CA HIS A 77 1.94 10.40 -5.62
C HIS A 77 1.19 9.05 -5.67
N ILE A 78 0.69 8.55 -4.54
CA ILE A 78 -0.08 7.30 -4.48
C ILE A 78 -1.33 7.38 -5.37
N VAL A 79 -2.10 8.47 -5.27
CA VAL A 79 -3.31 8.64 -6.07
C VAL A 79 -2.98 8.71 -7.55
N ASP A 80 -1.99 9.52 -7.94
CA ASP A 80 -1.58 9.66 -9.34
C ASP A 80 -1.08 8.34 -9.91
N LEU A 81 -0.22 7.63 -9.17
CA LEU A 81 0.30 6.33 -9.58
C LEU A 81 -0.82 5.29 -9.68
N ALA A 82 -1.80 5.30 -8.77
CA ALA A 82 -2.94 4.39 -8.80
C ALA A 82 -3.77 4.57 -10.06
N VAL A 83 -4.07 5.83 -10.41
CA VAL A 83 -4.81 6.18 -11.63
C VAL A 83 -4.03 5.76 -12.87
N GLN A 84 -2.75 6.13 -12.95
CA GLN A 84 -1.90 5.84 -14.10
C GLN A 84 -1.74 4.34 -14.35
N ARG A 85 -1.57 3.54 -13.28
CA ARG A 85 -1.35 2.09 -13.36
C ARG A 85 -2.64 1.27 -13.32
N ARG A 86 -3.79 1.90 -13.08
CA ARG A 86 -5.06 1.22 -12.77
C ARG A 86 -4.86 0.19 -11.64
N ALA A 87 -4.12 0.61 -10.62
CA ALA A 87 -3.73 -0.22 -9.50
C ALA A 87 -4.78 -0.16 -8.39
N ALA A 88 -4.78 -1.18 -7.53
CA ALA A 88 -5.42 -1.06 -6.22
C ALA A 88 -4.39 -0.53 -5.21
N THR A 89 -4.84 0.07 -4.11
CA THR A 89 -3.93 0.57 -3.05
C THR A 89 -4.24 -0.11 -1.71
N LEU A 90 -3.21 -0.67 -1.06
CA LEU A 90 -3.28 -1.19 0.30
C LEU A 90 -3.15 -0.03 1.29
N THR A 91 -4.24 0.43 1.90
CA THR A 91 -4.24 1.50 2.91
C THR A 91 -5.37 1.32 3.92
N VAL A 92 -5.18 1.83 5.15
CA VAL A 92 -6.24 1.97 6.16
C VAL A 92 -6.63 3.43 6.42
N ASP A 93 -5.92 4.39 5.80
CA ASP A 93 -6.16 5.82 5.98
C ASP A 93 -7.51 6.25 5.39
N ARG A 94 -8.31 6.98 6.16
CA ARG A 94 -9.68 7.35 5.73
C ARG A 94 -9.68 8.41 4.63
N GLY A 95 -8.76 9.37 4.68
CA GLY A 95 -8.66 10.44 3.70
C GLY A 95 -8.21 9.91 2.35
N LEU A 96 -7.11 9.14 2.34
CA LEU A 96 -6.55 8.54 1.14
C LEU A 96 -7.54 7.58 0.47
N LYS A 97 -8.28 6.77 1.25
CA LYS A 97 -9.36 5.92 0.71
C LYS A 97 -10.42 6.74 -0.03
N GLY A 98 -10.88 7.83 0.56
CA GLY A 98 -11.86 8.71 -0.08
C GLY A 98 -11.35 9.25 -1.41
N ARG A 99 -10.09 9.70 -1.45
CA ARG A 99 -9.44 10.22 -2.65
C ARG A 99 -9.29 9.16 -3.75
N LEU A 100 -8.87 7.95 -3.41
CA LEU A 100 -8.69 6.84 -4.35
C LEU A 100 -10.02 6.40 -4.98
N ILE A 101 -11.06 6.26 -4.16
CA ILE A 101 -12.40 5.90 -4.63
C ILE A 101 -12.96 6.98 -5.56
N GLN A 102 -12.84 8.26 -5.18
CA GLN A 102 -13.22 9.37 -6.05
C GLN A 102 -12.45 9.40 -7.37
N ALA A 103 -11.18 8.97 -7.36
CA ALA A 103 -10.33 8.85 -8.55
C ALA A 103 -10.56 7.58 -9.37
N GLY A 104 -11.53 6.73 -9.00
CA GLY A 104 -11.83 5.50 -9.73
C GLY A 104 -10.85 4.35 -9.47
N CYS A 105 -10.13 4.36 -8.35
CA CYS A 105 -9.16 3.34 -7.96
C CYS A 105 -9.66 2.49 -6.79
N ALA A 106 -9.44 1.18 -6.87
CA ALA A 106 -9.84 0.26 -5.81
C ALA A 106 -8.91 0.36 -4.59
N VAL A 107 -9.47 0.12 -3.42
CA VAL A 107 -8.75 0.08 -2.15
C VAL A 107 -8.74 -1.34 -1.62
N ILE A 108 -7.59 -1.78 -1.11
CA ILE A 108 -7.46 -2.93 -0.22
C ILE A 108 -7.18 -2.41 1.18
N GLU A 109 -7.91 -2.88 2.18
CA GLU A 109 -7.68 -2.48 3.56
C GLU A 109 -7.66 -3.70 4.49
N VAL A 110 -6.95 -3.55 5.62
CA VAL A 110 -6.98 -4.53 6.70
C VAL A 110 -8.20 -4.28 7.57
N VAL A 111 -9.04 -5.30 7.74
CA VAL A 111 -10.24 -5.27 8.58
C VAL A 111 -10.18 -6.38 9.62
N ASP A 112 -10.87 -6.15 10.74
CA ASP A 112 -11.04 -7.11 11.84
C ASP A 112 -9.71 -7.69 12.37
N GLY A 113 -8.62 -6.94 12.20
CA GLY A 113 -7.28 -7.27 12.71
C GLY A 113 -6.57 -8.45 12.03
N HIS A 114 -7.09 -9.00 10.92
CA HIS A 114 -6.41 -10.11 10.21
C HIS A 114 -6.94 -10.38 8.78
N ARG A 115 -7.98 -9.69 8.30
CA ARG A 115 -8.55 -9.93 6.96
C ARG A 115 -8.27 -8.77 6.02
N LEU A 116 -8.21 -9.06 4.73
CA LEU A 116 -8.23 -8.03 3.70
C LEU A 116 -9.65 -7.87 3.15
N ARG A 117 -10.04 -6.62 2.91
CA ARG A 117 -11.27 -6.25 2.19
C ARG A 117 -10.90 -5.42 0.98
N ARG A 118 -11.51 -5.71 -0.16
CA ARG A 118 -11.49 -4.84 -1.34
C ARG A 118 -12.71 -3.93 -1.34
N ILE A 119 -12.49 -2.65 -1.65
CA ILE A 119 -13.52 -1.64 -1.88
C ILE A 119 -13.31 -1.13 -3.30
N ASP A 120 -14.34 -1.24 -4.13
CA ASP A 120 -14.33 -0.72 -5.50
C ASP A 120 -14.96 0.69 -5.56
N PRO A 121 -14.58 1.51 -6.55
CA PRO A 121 -15.13 2.85 -6.78
C PRO A 121 -16.65 2.92 -7.01
#